data_AF-E3N0X5-F1
#
_entry.id   AF-E3N0X5-F1
#
_cell.length_a   1.000
_cell.length_b   1.000
_cell.length_c   1.000
_cell.angle_alpha   90.00
_cell.angle_beta   90.00
_cell.angle_gamma   90.00
#
_symmetry.space_group_name_H-M   'P 1'
#
loop_
_entity.id
_entity.type
_entity.pdbx_description
1 polymer ?
#
loop_
_entity_poly.entity_id
_entity_poly.type
_entity_poly.pdbx_seq_one_letter_code
_entity_poly.pdbx_strand_id
1 'polypeptide(L)'
;MANSFPLLRLPRLALIPVFQQMEPIDVIAFSLLSNRARFMLKSHGLTVTSINIMTVNHSLVLDIVLGDNKRLRLFLRLIPENLSDFIGVLVDNKIVKWRNLGLSRAECIQRIMNVTNCASIQELKFCGAESFDALPILATLPHIEQIFILENCNEGFVHKMFEMLSKLISNVEIFKNQFENLEEFQKVLMLNMNSITINVMTPRDPTRLQCCASRSLWCHDQCERSQPLFQIVDKKQV
;
A
#
# COMPACT_ATOMS: atom_id res chain seq x y z
N MET A 1 -23.50 0.52 -30.05
CA MET A 1 -24.11 1.84 -29.75
C MET A 1 -23.50 2.37 -28.46
N ALA A 2 -22.83 3.52 -28.52
CA ALA A 2 -22.02 4.03 -27.41
C ALA A 2 -22.90 4.62 -26.29
N ASN A 3 -23.22 3.80 -25.29
CA ASN A 3 -23.56 4.27 -23.95
C ASN A 3 -22.29 4.88 -23.32
N SER A 4 -21.97 6.11 -23.71
CA SER A 4 -20.94 6.90 -23.03
C SER A 4 -21.57 7.61 -21.83
N PHE A 5 -20.98 7.38 -20.66
CA PHE A 5 -21.36 8.00 -19.38
C PHE A 5 -21.64 9.51 -19.55
N PRO A 6 -22.83 10.03 -19.18
CA PRO A 6 -23.26 11.40 -19.52
C PRO A 6 -22.26 12.49 -19.11
N LEU A 7 -21.61 12.33 -17.96
CA LEU A 7 -20.60 13.26 -17.48
C LEU A 7 -19.41 13.38 -18.45
N LEU A 8 -19.00 12.28 -19.09
CA LEU A 8 -17.91 12.29 -20.07
C LEU A 8 -18.27 13.00 -21.37
N ARG A 9 -19.53 13.43 -21.58
CA ARG A 9 -19.94 14.20 -22.76
C ARG A 9 -19.80 15.71 -22.58
N LEU A 10 -19.65 16.18 -21.34
CA LEU A 10 -19.56 17.60 -21.06
C LEU A 10 -18.22 18.19 -21.56
N PRO A 11 -18.21 19.48 -21.97
CA PRO A 11 -16.98 20.20 -22.25
C PRO A 11 -16.06 20.23 -21.04
N ARG A 12 -14.73 20.22 -21.25
CA ARG A 12 -13.74 20.21 -20.15
C ARG A 12 -13.98 21.29 -19.11
N LEU A 13 -14.27 22.53 -19.54
CA LEU A 13 -14.51 23.66 -18.64
C LEU A 13 -15.74 23.46 -17.73
N ALA A 14 -16.78 22.78 -18.22
CA ALA A 14 -17.96 22.46 -17.41
C ALA A 14 -17.70 21.34 -16.39
N LEU A 15 -16.66 20.52 -16.61
CA LEU A 15 -16.31 19.41 -15.73
C LEU A 15 -15.43 19.81 -14.56
N ILE A 16 -14.67 20.91 -14.68
CA ILE A 16 -13.85 21.46 -13.59
C ILE A 16 -14.66 21.66 -12.29
N PRO A 17 -15.76 22.44 -12.29
CA PRO A 17 -16.52 22.67 -11.07
C PRO A 17 -17.19 21.39 -10.55
N VAL A 18 -17.55 20.46 -11.44
CA VAL A 18 -18.13 19.17 -11.02
C VAL A 18 -17.10 18.36 -10.22
N PHE A 19 -15.87 18.24 -10.71
CA PHE A 19 -14.82 17.50 -10.02
C PHE A 19 -14.38 18.18 -8.71
N GLN A 20 -14.41 19.52 -8.65
CA GLN A 20 -14.12 20.26 -7.41
C GLN A 20 -15.15 20.02 -6.30
N GLN A 21 -16.38 19.67 -6.65
CA GLN A 21 -17.45 19.37 -5.67
C GLN A 21 -17.60 17.88 -5.37
N MET A 22 -16.86 17.01 -6.05
CA MET A 22 -16.91 15.58 -5.77
C MET A 22 -16.14 15.25 -4.50
N GLU A 23 -16.69 14.31 -3.71
CA GLU A 23 -15.99 13.75 -2.58
C GLU A 23 -14.73 13.01 -3.06
N PRO A 24 -13.63 12.97 -2.28
CA PRO A 24 -12.38 12.32 -2.66
C PRO A 24 -12.57 10.85 -3.09
N ILE A 25 -13.48 10.15 -2.43
CA ILE A 25 -13.85 8.78 -2.77
C ILE A 25 -14.49 8.66 -4.16
N ASP A 26 -15.34 9.60 -4.54
CA ASP A 26 -16.02 9.61 -5.84
C ASP A 26 -15.04 9.95 -6.96
N VAL A 27 -14.08 10.84 -6.69
CA VAL A 27 -12.97 11.15 -7.61
C VAL A 27 -12.13 9.89 -7.87
N ILE A 28 -11.77 9.15 -6.82
CA ILE A 28 -11.05 7.88 -6.97
C ILE A 28 -11.89 6.88 -7.76
N ALA A 29 -13.16 6.67 -7.40
CA ALA A 29 -14.05 5.74 -8.10
C ALA A 29 -14.19 6.10 -9.59
N PHE A 30 -14.37 7.39 -9.90
CA PHE A 30 -14.50 7.89 -11.27
C PHE A 30 -13.24 7.63 -12.09
N SER A 31 -12.05 7.81 -11.50
CA SER A 31 -10.76 7.55 -12.17
C SER A 31 -10.62 6.10 -12.65
N LEU A 32 -11.26 5.15 -11.94
CA LEU A 32 -11.22 3.73 -12.26
C LEU A 32 -12.17 3.36 -13.42
N LEU A 33 -13.12 4.23 -13.79
CA LEU A 33 -14.12 3.90 -14.82
C LEU A 33 -13.54 3.79 -16.23
N SER A 34 -12.57 4.62 -16.60
CA SER A 34 -11.96 4.59 -17.95
C SER A 34 -10.67 5.41 -18.02
N ASN A 35 -9.87 5.17 -19.07
CA ASN A 35 -8.71 6.02 -19.37
C ASN A 35 -9.10 7.49 -19.53
N ARG A 36 -10.25 7.78 -20.15
CA ARG A 36 -10.74 9.15 -20.32
C ARG A 36 -11.02 9.81 -18.97
N ALA A 37 -11.71 9.10 -18.06
CA ALA A 37 -12.01 9.60 -16.72
C ALA A 37 -10.71 9.90 -15.94
N ARG A 38 -9.75 8.96 -15.97
CA ARG A 38 -8.41 9.17 -15.38
C ARG A 38 -7.72 10.43 -15.88
N PHE A 39 -7.61 10.61 -17.20
CA PHE A 39 -6.90 11.76 -17.77
C PHE A 39 -7.57 13.10 -17.49
N MET A 40 -8.90 13.12 -17.33
CA MET A 40 -9.64 14.32 -16.96
C MET A 40 -9.38 14.78 -15.52
N LEU A 41 -9.16 13.82 -14.60
CA LEU A 41 -8.92 14.09 -13.20
C LEU A 41 -7.45 14.40 -12.87
N LYS A 42 -6.50 14.04 -13.74
CA LYS A 42 -5.06 14.25 -13.51
C LYS A 42 -4.69 15.71 -13.19
N SER A 43 -5.44 16.69 -13.70
CA SER A 43 -5.21 18.11 -13.43
C SER A 43 -5.96 18.65 -12.20
N HIS A 44 -6.84 17.85 -11.59
CA HIS A 44 -7.74 18.24 -10.49
C HIS A 44 -7.45 17.42 -9.23
N GLY A 45 -6.19 17.03 -9.03
CA GLY A 45 -5.84 16.01 -8.05
C GLY A 45 -6.25 16.36 -6.62
N LEU A 46 -6.54 15.31 -5.87
CA LEU A 46 -6.97 15.36 -4.48
C LEU A 46 -5.84 15.90 -3.60
N THR A 47 -6.22 16.58 -2.51
CA THR A 47 -5.27 16.92 -1.46
C THR A 47 -5.04 15.68 -0.61
N VAL A 48 -4.00 14.91 -0.95
CA VAL A 48 -3.57 13.71 -0.23
C VAL A 48 -2.23 13.98 0.41
N THR A 49 -2.13 13.71 1.71
CA THR A 49 -0.88 13.88 2.46
C THR A 49 0.04 12.68 2.26
N SER A 50 -0.52 11.48 2.25
CA SER A 50 0.26 10.26 2.04
C SER A 50 -0.57 9.07 1.59
N ILE A 51 0.13 8.12 0.99
CA ILE A 51 -0.39 6.80 0.63
C ILE A 51 0.52 5.76 1.25
N ASN A 52 -0.08 4.89 2.06
CA ASN A 52 0.57 3.74 2.64
C ASN A 52 -0.04 2.47 2.04
N ILE A 53 0.77 1.45 1.82
CA ILE A 53 0.32 0.15 1.32
C ILE A 53 0.65 -0.90 2.37
N MET A 54 -0.32 -1.74 2.70
CA MET A 54 -0.11 -2.90 3.56
C MET A 54 -0.49 -4.17 2.83
N THR A 55 0.39 -5.17 2.83
CA THR A 55 0.06 -6.51 2.37
C THR A 55 -0.46 -7.30 3.57
N VAL A 56 -1.70 -7.77 3.49
CA VAL A 56 -2.31 -8.64 4.52
C VAL A 56 -2.94 -9.82 3.81
N ASN A 57 -2.42 -11.02 4.06
CA ASN A 57 -2.83 -12.24 3.33
C ASN A 57 -2.74 -12.03 1.80
N HIS A 58 -3.73 -12.51 1.05
CA HIS A 58 -3.87 -12.30 -0.40
C HIS A 58 -4.54 -10.95 -0.74
N SER A 59 -4.19 -9.85 -0.06
CA SER A 59 -4.76 -8.52 -0.33
C SER A 59 -3.76 -7.40 -0.12
N LEU A 60 -3.83 -6.39 -0.99
CA LEU A 60 -3.20 -5.08 -0.80
C LEU A 60 -4.24 -4.13 -0.22
N VAL A 61 -3.89 -3.51 0.90
CA VAL A 61 -4.68 -2.45 1.52
C VAL A 61 -3.97 -1.14 1.25
N LEU A 62 -4.61 -0.25 0.50
CA LEU A 62 -4.14 1.11 0.30
C LEU A 62 -4.81 1.98 1.36
N ASP A 63 -4.01 2.61 2.22
CA ASP A 63 -4.46 3.61 3.20
C ASP A 63 -4.07 4.99 2.69
N ILE A 64 -5.07 5.76 2.28
CA ILE A 64 -4.92 7.08 1.68
C ILE A 64 -5.30 8.11 2.74
N VAL A 65 -4.34 8.93 3.16
CA VAL A 65 -4.55 10.00 4.14
C VAL A 65 -4.82 11.30 3.39
N LEU A 66 -6.00 11.87 3.61
CA LEU A 66 -6.45 13.11 3.00
C LEU A 66 -5.93 14.32 3.79
N GLY A 67 -5.94 15.51 3.17
CA GLY A 67 -5.48 16.76 3.79
C GLY A 67 -6.20 17.18 5.08
N ASP A 68 -7.41 16.67 5.31
CA ASP A 68 -8.18 16.87 6.56
C ASP A 68 -7.97 15.74 7.58
N ASN A 69 -6.92 14.93 7.42
CA ASN A 69 -6.58 13.74 8.19
C ASN A 69 -7.63 12.61 8.15
N LYS A 70 -8.65 12.69 7.28
CA LYS A 70 -9.52 11.55 7.03
C LYS A 70 -8.74 10.47 6.28
N ARG A 71 -9.11 9.22 6.54
CA ARG A 71 -8.47 8.04 5.92
C ARG A 71 -9.47 7.31 5.03
N LEU A 72 -9.04 7.01 3.81
CA LEU A 72 -9.75 6.12 2.90
C LEU A 72 -8.95 4.82 2.75
N ARG A 73 -9.60 3.69 3.02
CA ARG A 73 -8.95 2.38 2.86
C ARG A 73 -9.55 1.60 1.69
N LEU A 74 -8.71 1.24 0.72
CA LEU A 74 -9.08 0.40 -0.41
C LEU A 74 -8.45 -0.99 -0.28
N PHE A 75 -9.25 -2.02 -0.52
CA PHE A 75 -8.89 -3.43 -0.43
C PHE A 75 -8.86 -4.02 -1.83
N LEU A 76 -7.65 -4.29 -2.32
CA LEU A 76 -7.39 -4.93 -3.59
C LEU A 76 -7.02 -6.40 -3.33
N ARG A 77 -7.93 -7.31 -3.66
CA ARG A 77 -7.67 -8.74 -3.49
C ARG A 77 -6.74 -9.25 -4.60
N LEU A 78 -5.72 -10.02 -4.21
CA LEU A 78 -4.66 -10.58 -5.05
C LEU A 78 -4.97 -11.98 -5.60
N ILE A 79 -6.20 -12.48 -5.39
CA ILE A 79 -6.66 -13.73 -6.01
C ILE A 79 -6.62 -13.58 -7.55
N PRO A 80 -6.30 -14.66 -8.30
CA PRO A 80 -6.31 -14.68 -9.77
C PRO A 80 -7.47 -13.90 -10.38
N GLU A 81 -7.15 -13.09 -11.39
CA GLU A 81 -8.01 -12.02 -11.94
C GLU A 81 -9.41 -12.50 -12.38
N ASN A 82 -9.56 -13.79 -12.67
CA ASN A 82 -10.81 -14.44 -13.06
C ASN A 82 -11.84 -14.59 -11.91
N LEU A 83 -11.50 -14.23 -10.67
CA LEU A 83 -12.35 -14.45 -9.49
C LEU A 83 -12.63 -13.18 -8.65
N SER A 84 -12.09 -12.02 -9.03
CA SER A 84 -12.23 -10.80 -8.22
C SER A 84 -12.62 -9.57 -9.04
N ASP A 85 -13.87 -9.58 -9.48
CA ASP A 85 -14.56 -8.48 -10.17
C ASP A 85 -14.83 -7.25 -9.28
N PHE A 86 -14.27 -7.20 -8.07
CA PHE A 86 -14.59 -6.15 -7.11
C PHE A 86 -13.37 -5.60 -6.39
N ILE A 87 -13.45 -4.31 -6.07
CA ILE A 87 -12.56 -3.58 -5.17
C ILE A 87 -13.38 -3.28 -3.91
N GLY A 88 -12.88 -3.66 -2.74
CA GLY A 88 -13.51 -3.28 -1.47
C GLY A 88 -13.05 -1.88 -1.06
N VAL A 89 -13.95 -1.05 -0.56
CA VAL A 89 -13.63 0.29 -0.07
C VAL A 89 -14.29 0.49 1.29
N LEU A 90 -13.51 0.84 2.30
CA LEU A 90 -14.01 1.14 3.64
C LEU A 90 -14.27 2.65 3.75
N VAL A 91 -15.52 2.99 4.04
CA VAL A 91 -16.02 4.35 4.20
C VAL A 91 -16.87 4.36 5.46
N ASP A 92 -16.57 5.23 6.42
CA ASP A 92 -17.34 5.34 7.68
C ASP A 92 -17.61 3.97 8.35
N ASN A 93 -16.57 3.15 8.46
CA ASN A 93 -16.60 1.79 8.99
C ASN A 93 -17.50 0.79 8.24
N LYS A 94 -17.91 1.10 7.00
CA LYS A 94 -18.68 0.20 6.13
C LYS A 94 -17.88 -0.15 4.88
N ILE A 95 -17.89 -1.44 4.52
CA ILE A 95 -17.24 -1.92 3.29
C ILE A 95 -18.25 -1.85 2.14
N VAL A 96 -17.96 -1.00 1.17
CA VAL A 96 -18.66 -0.91 -0.13
C VAL A 96 -17.86 -1.69 -1.17
N LYS A 97 -18.55 -2.34 -2.11
CA LYS A 97 -17.92 -3.06 -3.21
C LYS A 97 -18.07 -2.26 -4.51
N TRP A 98 -16.95 -1.90 -5.11
CA TRP A 98 -16.92 -1.32 -6.45
C TRP A 98 -16.64 -2.41 -7.48
N ARG A 99 -17.34 -2.37 -8.61
CA ARG A 99 -17.05 -3.28 -9.72
C ARG A 99 -15.72 -2.89 -10.36
N ASN A 100 -14.80 -3.84 -10.45
CA ASN A 100 -13.60 -3.73 -11.26
C ASN A 100 -13.96 -3.92 -12.73
N LEU A 101 -13.68 -2.93 -13.57
CA LEU A 101 -14.03 -2.94 -14.99
C LEU A 101 -12.88 -3.51 -15.86
N GLY A 102 -12.27 -4.60 -15.39
CA GLY A 102 -11.16 -5.27 -16.08
C GLY A 102 -9.79 -4.62 -15.87
N LEU A 103 -9.60 -3.81 -14.83
CA LEU A 103 -8.29 -3.27 -14.48
C LEU A 103 -7.47 -4.31 -13.74
N SER A 104 -6.19 -4.43 -14.09
CA SER A 104 -5.22 -5.13 -13.25
C SER A 104 -5.01 -4.37 -11.93
N ARG A 105 -4.46 -5.03 -10.91
CA ARG A 105 -4.20 -4.38 -9.62
C ARG A 105 -3.15 -3.28 -9.72
N ALA A 106 -2.10 -3.53 -10.52
CA ALA A 106 -1.12 -2.52 -10.84
C ALA A 106 -1.75 -1.30 -11.52
N GLU A 107 -2.66 -1.53 -12.50
CA GLU A 107 -3.37 -0.43 -13.15
C GLU A 107 -4.23 0.35 -12.17
N CYS A 108 -5.00 -0.31 -11.29
CA CYS A 108 -5.78 0.36 -10.24
C CYS A 108 -4.91 1.30 -9.39
N ILE A 109 -3.78 0.79 -8.88
CA ILE A 109 -2.87 1.58 -8.04
C ILE A 109 -2.33 2.78 -8.84
N GLN A 110 -1.89 2.57 -10.08
CA GLN A 110 -1.40 3.66 -10.93
C GLN A 110 -2.49 4.73 -11.19
N ARG A 111 -3.75 4.33 -11.39
CA ARG A 111 -4.85 5.29 -11.57
C ARG A 111 -5.12 6.09 -10.29
N ILE A 112 -5.05 5.45 -9.13
CA ILE A 112 -5.17 6.11 -7.82
C ILE A 112 -4.05 7.13 -7.64
N MET A 113 -2.79 6.73 -7.83
CA MET A 113 -1.63 7.64 -7.71
C MET A 113 -1.76 8.87 -8.62
N ASN A 114 -2.28 8.71 -9.84
CA ASN A 114 -2.50 9.81 -10.78
C ASN A 114 -3.52 10.86 -10.31
N VAL A 115 -4.52 10.47 -9.51
CA VAL A 115 -5.55 11.40 -9.02
C VAL A 115 -5.28 11.93 -7.63
N THR A 116 -4.41 11.27 -6.86
CA THR A 116 -3.95 11.76 -5.56
C THR A 116 -2.73 12.68 -5.68
N ASN A 117 -2.12 12.78 -6.86
CA ASN A 117 -0.87 13.54 -7.11
C ASN A 117 0.31 13.14 -6.21
N CYS A 118 0.27 11.95 -5.60
CA CYS A 118 1.39 11.44 -4.82
C CYS A 118 2.50 10.95 -5.76
N ALA A 119 3.72 11.43 -5.55
CA ALA A 119 4.90 11.00 -6.33
C ALA A 119 5.46 9.65 -5.86
N SER A 120 5.25 9.34 -4.58
CA SER A 120 5.80 8.18 -3.87
C SER A 120 4.74 7.52 -2.98
N ILE A 121 5.03 6.28 -2.59
CA ILE A 121 4.39 5.61 -1.47
C ILE A 121 5.22 5.91 -0.23
N GLN A 122 4.60 6.40 0.82
CA GLN A 122 5.30 6.76 2.06
C GLN A 122 5.75 5.48 2.76
N GLU A 123 4.83 4.55 3.01
CA GLU A 123 5.14 3.30 3.72
C GLU A 123 4.59 2.08 2.99
N LEU A 124 5.42 1.07 2.79
CA LEU A 124 5.01 -0.28 2.35
C LEU A 124 5.21 -1.26 3.50
N LYS A 125 4.11 -1.80 4.03
CA LYS A 125 4.09 -2.68 5.21
C LYS A 125 3.75 -4.11 4.82
N PHE A 126 4.53 -5.07 5.30
CA PHE A 126 4.24 -6.50 5.17
C PHE A 126 3.79 -7.05 6.52
N CYS A 127 2.60 -7.63 6.63
CA CYS A 127 2.09 -8.22 7.88
C CYS A 127 1.53 -9.61 7.61
N GLY A 128 2.11 -10.66 8.22
CA GLY A 128 1.67 -12.04 7.99
C GLY A 128 1.77 -12.45 6.51
N ALA A 129 2.76 -11.91 5.79
CA ALA A 129 2.90 -12.16 4.37
C ALA A 129 3.50 -13.56 4.14
N GLU A 130 2.63 -14.52 3.82
CA GLU A 130 3.00 -15.88 3.41
C GLU A 130 3.03 -16.05 1.88
N SER A 131 2.38 -15.12 1.15
CA SER A 131 2.12 -15.25 -0.28
C SER A 131 3.05 -14.40 -1.14
N PHE A 132 3.65 -15.04 -2.15
CA PHE A 132 4.41 -14.40 -3.21
C PHE A 132 3.55 -13.66 -4.25
N ASP A 133 2.21 -13.75 -4.17
CA ASP A 133 1.27 -13.20 -5.18
C ASP A 133 1.35 -11.68 -5.26
N ALA A 134 1.75 -11.02 -4.16
CA ALA A 134 1.93 -9.56 -4.13
C ALA A 134 3.18 -9.13 -4.90
N LEU A 135 4.23 -9.95 -4.92
CA LEU A 135 5.55 -9.55 -5.39
C LEU A 135 5.58 -8.96 -6.81
N PRO A 136 4.91 -9.57 -7.82
CA PRO A 136 4.89 -8.99 -9.17
C PRO A 136 4.29 -7.59 -9.21
N ILE A 137 3.27 -7.31 -8.39
CA ILE A 137 2.64 -5.99 -8.32
C ILE A 137 3.58 -4.99 -7.64
N LEU A 138 4.35 -5.41 -6.63
CA LEU A 138 5.30 -4.53 -5.95
C LEU A 138 6.35 -3.95 -6.91
N ALA A 139 6.78 -4.74 -7.89
CA ALA A 139 7.72 -4.27 -8.92
C ALA A 139 7.14 -3.17 -9.83
N THR A 140 5.83 -2.97 -9.83
CA THR A 140 5.13 -1.94 -10.62
C THR A 140 4.77 -0.69 -9.81
N LEU A 141 5.05 -0.71 -8.51
CA LEU A 141 4.79 0.43 -7.64
C LEU A 141 5.75 1.58 -7.96
N PRO A 142 5.32 2.84 -7.76
CA PRO A 142 6.21 3.99 -7.83
C PRO A 142 7.27 3.93 -6.71
N HIS A 143 8.12 4.96 -6.61
CA HIS A 143 9.13 5.04 -5.56
C HIS A 143 8.51 4.84 -4.16
N ILE A 144 9.15 4.02 -3.34
CA ILE A 144 8.74 3.72 -1.97
C ILE A 144 9.76 4.35 -1.03
N GLU A 145 9.30 5.20 -0.13
CA GLU A 145 10.18 5.91 0.80
C GLU A 145 10.65 5.00 1.94
N GLN A 146 9.73 4.19 2.48
CA GLN A 146 10.01 3.31 3.61
C GLN A 146 9.31 1.96 3.43
N ILE A 147 10.01 0.90 3.79
CA ILE A 147 9.46 -0.45 3.87
C ILE A 147 9.53 -0.93 5.30
N PHE A 148 8.41 -1.48 5.77
CA PHE A 148 8.30 -2.15 7.06
C PHE A 148 7.95 -3.62 6.84
N ILE A 149 8.78 -4.51 7.36
CA ILE A 149 8.41 -5.92 7.50
C ILE A 149 7.92 -6.09 8.92
N LEU A 150 6.67 -6.49 9.14
CA LEU A 150 6.07 -6.73 10.45
C LEU A 150 6.06 -8.24 10.75
N GLU A 151 5.52 -8.62 11.91
CA GLU A 151 5.55 -9.99 12.42
C GLU A 151 4.95 -11.03 11.44
N ASN A 152 5.44 -12.28 11.55
CA ASN A 152 4.94 -13.46 10.85
C ASN A 152 5.09 -13.45 9.31
N CYS A 153 6.08 -12.73 8.77
CA CYS A 153 6.46 -12.86 7.36
C CYS A 153 7.39 -14.08 7.17
N ASN A 154 7.17 -14.88 6.13
CA ASN A 154 8.01 -16.05 5.86
C ASN A 154 9.43 -15.63 5.38
N GLU A 155 10.46 -16.34 5.83
CA GLU A 155 11.87 -16.09 5.49
C GLU A 155 12.12 -16.03 3.97
N GLY A 156 11.62 -17.02 3.23
CA GLY A 156 11.74 -17.09 1.77
C GLY A 156 11.01 -15.95 1.06
N PHE A 157 9.91 -15.45 1.64
CA PHE A 157 9.24 -14.25 1.16
C PHE A 157 10.11 -13.01 1.35
N VAL A 158 10.66 -12.81 2.55
CA VAL A 158 11.52 -11.67 2.89
C VAL A 158 12.74 -11.63 1.96
N HIS A 159 13.42 -12.77 1.77
CA HIS A 159 14.55 -12.87 0.84
C HIS A 159 14.19 -12.48 -0.60
N LYS A 160 13.10 -13.06 -1.14
CA LYS A 160 12.69 -12.78 -2.52
C LYS A 160 12.19 -11.35 -2.72
N MET A 161 11.53 -10.80 -1.70
CA MET A 161 11.14 -9.39 -1.67
C MET A 161 12.37 -8.49 -1.74
N PHE A 162 13.40 -8.78 -0.93
CA PHE A 162 14.64 -8.00 -0.96
C PHE A 162 15.36 -8.08 -2.30
N GLU A 163 15.46 -9.26 -2.91
CA GLU A 163 16.04 -9.40 -4.26
C GLU A 163 15.29 -8.52 -5.27
N MET A 164 13.96 -8.52 -5.23
CA MET A 164 13.14 -7.74 -6.15
C MET A 164 13.20 -6.24 -5.91
N LEU A 165 13.08 -5.80 -4.65
CA LEU A 165 12.97 -4.40 -4.31
C LEU A 165 14.33 -3.71 -4.12
N SER A 166 15.44 -4.46 -4.08
CA SER A 166 16.81 -3.91 -4.05
C SER A 166 17.09 -2.87 -5.14
N LYS A 167 16.32 -2.86 -6.23
CA LYS A 167 16.42 -1.90 -7.35
C LYS A 167 15.54 -0.65 -7.20
N LEU A 168 14.58 -0.65 -6.27
CA LEU A 168 13.53 0.37 -6.15
C LEU A 168 13.60 1.21 -4.86
N ILE A 169 14.42 0.80 -3.90
CA ILE A 169 14.40 1.33 -2.52
C ILE A 169 15.63 2.18 -2.19
N SER A 170 15.42 3.26 -1.45
CA SER A 170 16.47 4.01 -0.76
C SER A 170 16.67 3.53 0.68
N ASN A 171 15.60 3.30 1.45
CA ASN A 171 15.65 2.98 2.88
C ASN A 171 14.71 1.84 3.29
N VAL A 172 15.13 0.98 4.23
CA VAL A 172 14.29 -0.11 4.77
C VAL A 172 14.34 -0.14 6.30
N GLU A 173 13.21 -0.42 6.93
CA GLU A 173 13.08 -0.65 8.37
C GLU A 173 12.59 -2.08 8.67
N ILE A 174 13.30 -2.78 9.56
CA ILE A 174 13.12 -4.22 9.82
C ILE A 174 13.11 -4.47 11.32
N PHE A 175 12.29 -5.41 11.80
CA PHE A 175 12.34 -5.82 13.20
C PHE A 175 13.25 -7.04 13.41
N LYS A 176 14.18 -6.96 14.37
CA LYS A 176 15.19 -7.98 14.68
C LYS A 176 14.59 -9.34 15.08
N ASN A 177 13.41 -9.34 15.68
CA ASN A 177 12.72 -10.54 16.12
C ASN A 177 12.26 -11.46 14.97
N GLN A 178 12.49 -11.06 13.71
CA GLN A 178 12.15 -11.84 12.52
C GLN A 178 13.26 -12.77 12.03
N PHE A 179 14.47 -12.67 12.59
CA PHE A 179 15.59 -13.52 12.20
C PHE A 179 15.81 -14.58 13.27
N GLU A 180 15.71 -15.85 12.88
CA GLU A 180 15.96 -16.97 13.80
C GLU A 180 17.46 -17.09 14.11
N ASN A 181 18.33 -16.64 13.21
CA ASN A 181 19.78 -16.68 13.40
C ASN A 181 20.52 -15.43 12.87
N LEU A 182 21.80 -15.32 13.26
CA LEU A 182 22.68 -14.19 12.96
C LEU A 182 23.08 -14.12 11.48
N GLU A 183 23.15 -15.26 10.78
CA GLU A 183 23.61 -15.34 9.40
C GLU A 183 22.57 -14.73 8.43
N GLU A 184 21.29 -14.92 8.71
CA GLU A 184 20.18 -14.29 7.97
C GLU A 184 20.16 -12.77 8.16
N PHE A 185 20.33 -12.32 9.40
CA PHE A 185 20.45 -10.91 9.70
C PHE A 185 21.62 -10.26 8.94
N GLN A 186 22.74 -10.98 8.81
CA GLN A 186 23.89 -10.54 8.03
C GLN A 186 23.57 -10.45 6.53
N LYS A 187 22.83 -11.41 5.94
CA LYS A 187 22.43 -11.35 4.52
C LYS A 187 21.60 -10.10 4.21
N VAL A 188 20.66 -9.75 5.09
CA VAL A 188 19.86 -8.52 4.97
C VAL A 188 20.74 -7.28 5.11
N LEU A 189 21.65 -7.28 6.08
CA LEU A 189 22.65 -6.22 6.22
C LEU A 189 23.60 -6.13 5.02
N MET A 190 23.74 -7.15 4.17
CA MET A 190 24.58 -7.10 2.97
C MET A 190 23.87 -6.53 1.74
N LEU A 191 22.57 -6.23 1.82
CA LEU A 191 21.83 -5.64 0.71
C LEU A 191 22.35 -4.23 0.38
N ASN A 192 22.34 -3.89 -0.92
CA ASN A 192 22.83 -2.63 -1.47
C ASN A 192 21.80 -1.49 -1.29
N MET A 193 21.47 -1.18 -0.03
CA MET A 193 20.51 -0.13 0.33
C MET A 193 21.22 1.07 0.97
N ASN A 194 20.65 2.27 0.82
CA ASN A 194 21.28 3.49 1.36
C ASN A 194 21.20 3.53 2.90
N SER A 195 20.10 3.07 3.48
CA SER A 195 20.00 2.87 4.92
C SER A 195 19.14 1.65 5.30
N ILE A 196 19.50 1.03 6.42
CA ILE A 196 18.72 -0.04 7.04
C ILE A 196 18.54 0.32 8.52
N THR A 197 17.29 0.47 8.93
CA THR A 197 16.92 0.67 10.34
C THR A 197 16.47 -0.65 10.92
N ILE A 198 17.05 -1.07 12.05
CA ILE A 198 16.70 -2.32 12.71
C ILE A 198 16.10 -2.00 14.08
N ASN A 199 14.86 -2.41 14.27
CA ASN A 199 14.13 -2.25 15.51
C ASN A 199 14.14 -3.55 16.32
N VAL A 200 14.41 -3.44 17.62
CA VAL A 200 14.22 -4.57 18.53
C VAL A 200 12.91 -4.34 19.28
N MET A 201 11.89 -5.17 19.01
CA MET A 201 10.72 -5.23 19.88
C MET A 201 11.09 -6.02 21.13
N THR A 202 11.14 -5.36 22.28
CA THR A 202 11.03 -6.04 23.58
C THR A 202 9.54 -6.19 23.89
N PRO A 203 8.97 -7.41 23.95
CA PRO A 203 7.57 -7.56 24.31
C PRO A 203 7.36 -7.03 25.73
N ARG A 204 6.51 -6.01 25.91
CA ARG A 204 6.09 -5.59 27.26
C ARG A 204 5.14 -6.60 27.92
N ASP A 205 4.53 -7.50 27.13
CA ASP A 205 3.63 -8.54 27.61
C ASP A 205 3.48 -9.67 26.57
N PRO A 206 3.86 -10.93 26.87
CA PRO A 206 3.74 -12.06 25.96
C PRO A 206 2.29 -12.42 25.57
N THR A 207 1.26 -11.98 26.31
CA THR A 207 -0.14 -12.23 25.93
C THR A 207 -0.64 -11.38 24.76
N ARG A 208 0.10 -10.34 24.35
CA ARG A 208 -0.23 -9.53 23.16
C ARG A 208 0.26 -10.13 21.84
N LEU A 209 1.19 -11.09 21.89
CA LEU A 209 1.75 -11.76 20.70
C LEU A 209 0.72 -12.67 19.99
N GLN A 210 -0.37 -13.02 20.67
CA GLN A 210 -1.37 -13.97 20.15
C GLN A 210 -2.42 -13.30 19.25
N CYS A 211 -2.42 -11.97 19.13
CA CYS A 211 -3.44 -11.24 18.36
C CYS A 211 -3.20 -11.22 16.84
N CYS A 212 -1.96 -11.43 16.36
CA CYS A 212 -1.70 -11.56 14.92
C CYS A 212 -2.18 -12.92 14.36
N ALA A 213 -2.35 -13.93 15.21
CA ALA A 213 -2.89 -15.23 14.83
C ALA A 213 -4.43 -15.22 14.62
N SER A 214 -5.13 -14.22 15.17
CA SER A 214 -6.58 -14.10 15.06
C SER A 214 -7.00 -13.19 13.90
N ARG A 215 -6.99 -13.76 12.68
CA ARG A 215 -7.69 -13.43 11.40
C ARG A 215 -8.58 -12.15 11.29
N SER A 216 -8.26 -11.03 11.91
CA SER A 216 -9.20 -9.92 12.07
C SER A 216 -8.55 -8.54 11.86
N LEU A 217 -9.38 -7.58 11.45
CA LEU A 217 -9.05 -6.18 11.11
C LEU A 217 -8.27 -5.41 12.21
N TRP A 218 -8.17 -5.97 13.41
CA TRP A 218 -7.58 -5.35 14.61
C TRP A 218 -6.05 -5.30 14.63
N CYS A 219 -5.37 -6.02 13.72
CA CYS A 219 -3.91 -6.03 13.66
C CYS A 219 -3.32 -4.63 13.41
N HIS A 220 -4.01 -3.80 12.62
CA HIS A 220 -3.51 -2.46 12.25
C HIS A 220 -3.47 -1.49 13.45
N ASP A 221 -4.53 -1.43 14.27
CA ASP A 221 -4.62 -0.51 15.43
C ASP A 221 -3.71 -0.95 16.61
N GLN A 222 -3.30 -2.22 16.65
CA GLN A 222 -2.38 -2.73 17.67
C GLN A 222 -0.91 -2.63 17.25
N CYS A 223 -0.59 -2.74 15.95
CA CYS A 223 0.78 -2.57 15.46
C CYS A 223 1.31 -1.14 15.67
N GLU A 224 0.44 -0.13 15.61
CA GLU A 224 0.79 1.28 15.93
C GLU A 224 1.12 1.53 17.42
N ARG A 225 0.79 0.60 18.34
CA ARG A 225 0.96 0.81 19.80
C ARG A 225 2.28 0.27 20.38
N SER A 226 3.17 -0.25 19.54
CA SER A 226 4.46 -0.80 19.94
C SER A 226 5.52 0.30 19.90
N GLN A 227 6.21 0.58 21.01
CA GLN A 227 7.36 1.51 21.03
C GLN A 227 8.66 0.74 20.69
N PRO A 228 9.34 1.03 19.58
CA PRO A 228 10.61 0.39 19.25
C PRO A 228 11.79 1.01 20.03
N LEU A 229 12.78 0.16 20.35
CA LEU A 229 14.15 0.58 20.67
C LEU A 229 14.95 0.60 19.36
N PHE A 230 15.53 1.75 19.03
CA PHE A 230 16.17 2.01 17.74
C PHE A 230 17.66 1.64 17.73
N GLN A 231 18.10 0.92 16.70
CA GLN A 231 19.49 0.88 16.26
C GLN A 231 19.54 1.27 14.77
N ILE A 232 20.14 2.42 14.48
CA ILE A 232 20.37 2.91 13.12
C ILE A 232 21.73 2.41 12.65
N VAL A 233 21.78 1.79 11.47
CA VAL A 233 23.04 1.44 10.79
C VAL A 233 23.11 2.25 9.49
N ASP A 234 23.78 3.40 9.55
CA ASP A 234 24.08 4.20 8.36
C ASP A 234 25.23 3.57 7.56
N LYS A 235 24.94 3.09 6.35
CA LYS A 235 25.97 2.69 5.39
C LYS A 235 26.41 3.91 4.60
N LYS A 236 27.37 4.67 5.14
CA LYS A 236 28.05 5.70 4.34
C LYS A 236 28.83 5.03 3.21
N GLN A 237 28.55 5.45 1.97
CA GLN A 237 29.32 5.08 0.79
C GLN A 237 30.80 5.43 1.00
N VAL A 238 31.66 4.43 0.78
CA VAL A 238 33.11 4.61 0.58
C VAL A 238 33.35 4.95 -0.87
#